data_AF-A0A553RNE1-F1
#
_entry.id   AF-A0A553RNE1-F1
#
_cell.length_a   1.000
_cell.length_b   1.000
_cell.length_c   1.000
_cell.angle_alpha   90.00
_cell.angle_beta   90.00
_cell.angle_gamma   90.00
#
_symmetry.space_group_name_H-M   'P 1'
#
loop_
_entity.id
_entity.type
_entity.pdbx_description
1 polymer ?
#
loop_
_entity_poly.entity_id
_entity_poly.type
_entity_poly.pdbx_seq_one_letter_code
_entity_poly.pdbx_strand_id
1 'polypeptide(L)'
;KFWYCRLSPNHKVLHYGDLEESPQGEVPHDSLQDKLPVADIKAVVTGKDCPHMKEKGALKQNKEVLELAFSVLYESDEYLNFIAPDKHEYCVWTDGLNALLGKEMTSEFTRSDMDTLLNMEMKLRLLDLENIQIPDVPPPIPKEPSNYDFVYDCN
;
A
#
# COMPACT_ATOMS: atom_id res chain seq x y z
N LYS A 1 -4.74 -27.72 1.32
CA LYS A 1 -5.23 -27.12 0.07
C LYS A 1 -4.75 -25.69 0.08
N PHE A 2 -3.97 -25.29 -0.92
CA PHE A 2 -3.43 -23.93 -0.98
C PHE A 2 -4.39 -23.06 -1.78
N TRP A 3 -4.39 -21.77 -1.50
CA TRP A 3 -5.19 -20.78 -2.22
C TRP A 3 -4.24 -19.68 -2.68
N TYR A 4 -4.46 -19.15 -3.88
CA TYR A 4 -3.62 -18.12 -4.43
C TYR A 4 -4.45 -17.00 -5.06
N CYS A 5 -3.97 -15.77 -4.93
CA CYS A 5 -4.57 -14.61 -5.55
C CYS A 5 -3.46 -13.71 -6.10
N ARG A 6 -3.69 -13.11 -7.27
CA ARG A 6 -2.79 -12.10 -7.85
C ARG A 6 -3.58 -11.04 -8.61
N LEU A 7 -3.02 -9.85 -8.66
CA LEU A 7 -3.50 -8.78 -9.52
C LEU A 7 -3.02 -9.00 -10.96
N SER A 8 -3.89 -8.71 -11.93
CA SER A 8 -3.53 -8.68 -13.35
C SER A 8 -2.54 -7.54 -13.65
N PRO A 9 -1.63 -7.68 -14.64
CA PRO A 9 -0.64 -6.64 -14.95
C PRO A 9 -1.22 -5.27 -15.33
N ASN A 10 -2.47 -5.22 -15.78
CA ASN A 10 -3.18 -3.97 -16.08
C ASN A 10 -3.93 -3.36 -14.88
N HIS A 11 -3.81 -3.97 -13.70
CA HIS A 11 -4.44 -3.55 -12.44
C HIS A 11 -5.99 -3.55 -12.47
N LYS A 12 -6.61 -4.38 -13.31
CA LYS A 12 -8.07 -4.39 -13.51
C LYS A 12 -8.79 -5.62 -12.97
N VAL A 13 -8.09 -6.73 -12.72
CA VAL A 13 -8.72 -8.00 -12.30
C VAL A 13 -7.86 -8.68 -11.25
N LEU A 14 -8.47 -9.13 -10.16
CA LEU A 14 -7.88 -10.09 -9.23
C LEU A 14 -8.19 -11.50 -9.74
N HIS A 15 -7.15 -12.26 -10.05
CA HIS A 15 -7.26 -13.67 -10.41
C HIS A 15 -7.01 -14.51 -9.17
N TYR A 16 -7.83 -15.51 -8.90
CA TYR A 16 -7.69 -16.37 -7.73
C TYR A 16 -8.17 -17.81 -7.97
N GLY A 17 -7.81 -18.70 -7.05
CA GLY A 17 -8.27 -20.08 -7.07
C GLY A 17 -7.47 -21.01 -6.15
N ASP A 18 -7.96 -22.24 -6.04
CA ASP A 18 -7.30 -23.32 -5.33
C ASP A 18 -6.03 -23.79 -6.07
N LEU A 19 -5.00 -24.14 -5.30
CA LEU A 19 -3.81 -24.83 -5.75
C LEU A 19 -3.71 -26.22 -5.09
N GLU A 20 -3.35 -27.22 -5.89
CA GLU A 20 -3.14 -28.59 -5.40
C GLU A 20 -1.89 -28.69 -4.51
N GLU A 21 -0.82 -27.99 -4.87
CA GLU A 21 0.45 -27.96 -4.15
C GLU A 21 0.90 -26.52 -3.85
N SER A 22 1.84 -26.35 -2.91
CA SER A 22 2.45 -25.05 -2.67
C SER A 22 3.24 -24.64 -3.92
N PRO A 23 2.97 -23.45 -4.49
CA PRO A 23 3.65 -23.03 -5.70
C PRO A 23 5.16 -22.85 -5.43
N GLN A 24 5.99 -23.41 -6.32
CA GLN A 24 7.46 -23.30 -6.26
C GLN A 24 7.97 -22.03 -6.97
N GLY A 25 7.06 -21.16 -7.43
CA GLY A 25 7.35 -19.96 -8.21
C GLY A 25 6.08 -19.18 -8.53
N GLU A 26 6.16 -18.25 -9.49
CA GLU A 26 4.99 -17.47 -9.90
C GLU A 26 3.92 -18.32 -10.57
N VAL A 27 2.68 -18.18 -10.11
CA VAL A 27 1.51 -18.84 -10.69
C VAL A 27 0.95 -17.95 -11.81
N PRO A 28 0.92 -18.40 -13.08
CA PRO A 28 0.38 -17.61 -14.18
C PRO A 28 -1.10 -17.26 -13.95
N HIS A 29 -1.51 -16.02 -14.27
CA HIS A 29 -2.89 -15.57 -14.05
C HIS A 29 -3.93 -16.38 -14.83
N ASP A 30 -3.55 -17.02 -15.94
CA ASP A 30 -4.43 -17.85 -16.77
C ASP A 30 -4.70 -19.25 -16.17
N SER A 31 -3.91 -19.66 -15.18
CA SER A 31 -4.13 -20.93 -14.46
C SER A 31 -5.14 -20.82 -13.31
N LEU A 32 -5.49 -19.59 -12.92
CA LEU A 32 -6.45 -19.28 -11.86
C LEU A 32 -7.85 -19.15 -12.47
N GLN A 33 -8.79 -19.92 -11.93
CA GLN A 33 -10.10 -20.13 -12.55
C GLN A 33 -11.04 -18.95 -12.32
N ASP A 34 -10.93 -18.32 -11.16
CA ASP A 34 -11.85 -17.28 -10.72
C ASP A 34 -11.26 -15.88 -10.90
N LYS A 35 -12.15 -14.91 -11.15
CA LYS A 35 -11.80 -13.54 -11.48
C LYS A 35 -12.73 -12.57 -10.79
N LEU A 36 -12.16 -11.55 -10.17
CA LEU A 36 -12.87 -10.43 -9.58
C LEU A 36 -12.39 -9.13 -10.22
N PRO A 37 -13.22 -8.44 -11.04
CA PRO A 37 -12.86 -7.13 -11.56
C PRO A 37 -12.66 -6.12 -10.42
N VAL A 38 -11.56 -5.38 -10.48
CA VAL A 38 -11.23 -4.35 -9.48
C VAL A 38 -12.29 -3.25 -9.44
N ALA A 39 -12.92 -2.96 -10.58
CA ALA A 39 -14.00 -1.99 -10.68
C ALA A 39 -15.25 -2.36 -9.86
N ASP A 40 -15.44 -3.64 -9.55
CA ASP A 40 -16.61 -4.14 -8.82
C ASP A 40 -16.37 -4.18 -7.30
N ILE A 41 -15.14 -3.91 -6.87
CA ILE A 41 -14.77 -3.84 -5.45
C ILE A 41 -15.41 -2.58 -4.83
N LYS A 42 -16.22 -2.78 -3.79
CA LYS A 42 -16.87 -1.71 -3.04
C LYS A 42 -16.05 -1.27 -1.83
N ALA A 43 -15.48 -2.23 -1.11
CA ALA A 43 -14.74 -1.96 0.12
C ALA A 43 -13.79 -3.09 0.46
N VAL A 44 -12.83 -2.78 1.32
CA VAL A 44 -12.00 -3.76 2.02
C VAL A 44 -12.27 -3.60 3.51
N VAL A 45 -12.53 -4.72 4.19
CA VAL A 45 -12.72 -4.77 5.65
C VAL A 45 -11.65 -5.66 6.26
N THR A 46 -11.31 -5.42 7.53
CA THR A 46 -10.22 -6.12 8.21
C THR A 46 -10.63 -6.62 9.59
N GLY A 47 -9.92 -7.63 10.08
CA GLY A 47 -10.12 -8.23 11.40
C GLY A 47 -11.56 -8.62 11.69
N LYS A 48 -12.11 -8.12 12.80
CA LYS A 48 -13.47 -8.46 13.27
C LYS A 48 -14.60 -8.06 12.31
N ASP A 49 -14.33 -7.14 11.39
CA ASP A 49 -15.33 -6.65 10.44
C ASP A 49 -15.49 -7.59 9.24
N CYS A 50 -14.54 -8.50 9.03
CA CYS A 50 -14.61 -9.56 8.03
C CYS A 50 -15.77 -10.53 8.27
N PRO A 51 -16.56 -10.91 7.25
CA PRO A 51 -17.68 -11.86 7.42
C PRO A 51 -17.28 -13.19 8.06
N HIS A 52 -16.13 -13.75 7.66
CA HIS A 52 -15.60 -15.01 8.18
C HIS A 52 -15.11 -14.93 9.64
N MET A 53 -14.95 -13.73 10.20
CA MET A 53 -14.54 -13.51 11.59
C MET A 53 -15.72 -13.25 12.54
N LYS A 54 -16.95 -13.11 12.03
CA LYS A 54 -18.16 -12.81 12.82
C LYS A 54 -18.82 -14.03 13.46
N GLU A 55 -18.43 -15.25 13.08
CA GLU A 55 -19.03 -16.46 13.63
C GLU A 55 -18.67 -16.66 15.11
N LYS A 56 -19.68 -17.03 15.92
CA LYS A 56 -19.59 -17.17 17.39
C LYS A 56 -18.53 -18.19 17.87
N GLY A 57 -17.99 -19.03 16.98
CA GLY A 57 -16.89 -19.96 17.25
C GLY A 57 -15.50 -19.45 16.82
N ALA A 58 -15.43 -18.59 15.79
CA ALA A 58 -14.19 -18.03 15.26
C ALA A 58 -13.61 -16.93 16.17
N LEU A 59 -14.46 -16.21 16.92
CA LEU A 59 -14.04 -15.23 17.94
C LEU A 59 -13.33 -15.84 19.16
N LYS A 60 -13.37 -17.18 19.32
CA LYS A 60 -12.51 -17.90 20.28
C LYS A 60 -11.15 -18.27 19.68
N GLN A 61 -10.95 -18.06 18.38
CA GLN A 61 -9.71 -18.37 17.67
C GLN A 61 -8.73 -17.18 17.76
N ASN A 62 -7.45 -17.55 17.80
CA ASN A 62 -6.25 -16.72 17.93
C ASN A 62 -6.39 -15.25 17.50
N LYS A 63 -6.08 -14.35 18.44
CA LYS A 63 -5.87 -12.91 18.19
C LYS A 63 -4.96 -12.65 16.97
N GLU A 64 -3.96 -13.51 16.77
CA GLU A 64 -3.03 -13.46 15.64
C GLU A 64 -3.73 -13.61 14.29
N VAL A 65 -4.72 -14.51 14.16
CA VAL A 65 -5.45 -14.70 12.90
C VAL A 65 -6.30 -13.47 12.59
N LEU A 66 -6.87 -12.84 13.63
CA LEU A 66 -7.67 -11.63 13.47
C LEU A 66 -6.83 -10.43 12.99
N GLU A 67 -5.56 -10.35 13.35
CA GLU A 67 -4.64 -9.31 12.88
C GLU A 67 -4.17 -9.52 11.42
N LEU A 68 -4.41 -10.70 10.85
CA LEU A 68 -4.07 -11.09 9.49
C LEU A 68 -5.29 -11.24 8.56
N ALA A 69 -6.49 -11.10 9.11
CA ALA A 69 -7.74 -11.27 8.37
C ALA A 69 -8.14 -10.01 7.61
N PHE A 70 -8.50 -10.15 6.34
CA PHE A 70 -9.14 -9.10 5.54
C PHE A 70 -10.12 -9.71 4.54
N SER A 71 -11.08 -8.91 4.09
CA SER A 71 -12.06 -9.32 3.08
C SER A 71 -12.28 -8.21 2.06
N VAL A 72 -12.37 -8.60 0.79
CA VAL A 72 -12.77 -7.73 -0.31
C VAL A 72 -14.28 -7.87 -0.50
N LEU A 73 -15.03 -6.80 -0.29
CA LEU A 73 -16.48 -6.75 -0.51
C LEU A 73 -16.74 -6.30 -1.95
N TYR A 74 -17.47 -7.10 -2.71
CA TYR A 74 -17.80 -6.84 -4.12
C TYR A 74 -19.24 -7.24 -4.41
N GLU A 75 -19.83 -6.69 -5.48
CA GLU A 75 -21.24 -6.90 -5.82
C GLU A 75 -22.20 -6.69 -4.62
N SER A 76 -23.49 -7.04 -4.73
CA SER A 76 -24.46 -6.81 -3.65
C SER A 76 -24.50 -8.01 -2.69
N ASP A 77 -23.57 -7.99 -1.73
CA ASP A 77 -23.36 -8.97 -0.63
C ASP A 77 -22.38 -10.12 -0.89
N GLU A 78 -21.57 -10.05 -1.96
CA GLU A 78 -20.47 -11.00 -2.14
C GLU A 78 -19.17 -10.53 -1.47
N TYR A 79 -18.35 -11.49 -1.08
CA TYR A 79 -17.09 -11.21 -0.41
C TYR A 79 -16.05 -12.27 -0.71
N LEU A 80 -14.80 -11.81 -0.86
CA LEU A 80 -13.62 -12.65 -0.99
C LEU A 80 -12.83 -12.55 0.32
N ASN A 81 -12.70 -13.66 1.04
CA ASN A 81 -12.09 -13.72 2.36
C ASN A 81 -10.62 -14.14 2.28
N PHE A 82 -9.78 -13.49 3.07
CA PHE A 82 -8.35 -13.74 3.13
C PHE A 82 -7.87 -13.83 4.57
N ILE A 83 -6.94 -14.76 4.79
CA ILE A 83 -6.04 -14.76 5.94
C ILE A 83 -4.63 -14.64 5.36
N ALA A 84 -3.97 -13.53 5.60
CA ALA A 84 -2.60 -13.35 5.15
C ALA A 84 -1.66 -14.36 5.84
N PRO A 85 -0.62 -14.87 5.17
CA PRO A 85 0.33 -15.80 5.77
C PRO A 85 1.17 -15.15 6.88
N ASP A 86 1.41 -13.84 6.78
CA ASP A 86 2.14 -13.05 7.76
C ASP A 86 1.75 -11.56 7.69
N LYS A 87 2.34 -10.77 8.59
CA LYS A 87 2.05 -9.34 8.72
C LYS A 87 2.54 -8.53 7.51
N HIS A 88 3.61 -8.95 6.85
CA HIS A 88 4.13 -8.26 5.67
C HIS A 88 3.12 -8.40 4.51
N GLU A 89 2.70 -9.62 4.21
CA GLU A 89 1.70 -9.88 3.17
C GLU A 89 0.36 -9.20 3.48
N TYR A 90 -0.08 -9.20 4.74
CA TYR A 90 -1.26 -8.45 5.16
C TYR A 90 -1.16 -6.96 4.77
N CYS A 91 -0.02 -6.32 5.05
CA CYS A 91 0.21 -4.91 4.75
C CYS A 91 0.28 -4.66 3.23
N VAL A 92 1.00 -5.52 2.49
CA VAL A 92 1.07 -5.46 1.02
C VAL A 92 -0.31 -5.52 0.38
N TRP A 93 -1.15 -6.47 0.81
CA TRP A 93 -2.51 -6.62 0.28
C TRP A 93 -3.43 -5.46 0.65
N THR A 94 -3.46 -5.08 1.93
CA THR A 94 -4.36 -4.02 2.39
C THR A 94 -4.02 -2.66 1.79
N ASP A 95 -2.74 -2.32 1.70
CA ASP A 95 -2.31 -1.07 1.05
C ASP A 95 -2.44 -1.12 -0.47
N GLY A 96 -2.09 -2.25 -1.10
CA GLY A 96 -2.30 -2.44 -2.54
C GLY A 96 -3.77 -2.29 -2.94
N LEU A 97 -4.69 -2.89 -2.18
CA LEU A 97 -6.13 -2.74 -2.42
C LEU A 97 -6.61 -1.31 -2.14
N ASN A 98 -6.12 -0.64 -1.09
CA ASN A 98 -6.42 0.76 -0.84
C ASN A 98 -5.96 1.64 -2.01
N ALA A 99 -4.76 1.43 -2.53
CA ALA A 99 -4.25 2.16 -3.70
C ALA A 99 -5.12 1.94 -4.94
N LEU A 100 -5.57 0.71 -5.21
CA LEU A 100 -6.49 0.40 -6.30
C LEU A 100 -7.85 1.12 -6.17
N LEU A 101 -8.30 1.33 -4.93
CA LEU A 101 -9.53 2.07 -4.60
C LEU A 101 -9.31 3.59 -4.48
N GLY A 102 -8.11 4.10 -4.74
CA GLY A 102 -7.78 5.52 -4.60
C GLY A 102 -7.79 6.03 -3.16
N LYS A 103 -7.58 5.12 -2.19
CA LYS A 103 -7.47 5.42 -0.76
C LYS A 103 -6.01 5.51 -0.33
N GLU A 104 -5.78 6.13 0.82
CA GLU A 104 -4.46 6.20 1.43
C GLU A 104 -3.97 4.80 1.86
N MET A 105 -2.68 4.54 1.66
CA MET A 105 -1.98 3.37 2.20
C MET A 105 -1.57 3.67 3.65
N THR A 106 -1.98 2.82 4.58
CA THR A 106 -1.93 3.15 6.03
C THR A 106 -1.09 2.19 6.85
N SER A 107 -0.49 1.16 6.24
CA SER A 107 0.31 0.21 7.02
C SER A 107 1.58 0.82 7.60
N GLU A 108 2.08 0.17 8.63
CA GLU A 108 3.37 0.50 9.25
C GLU A 108 4.53 0.33 8.27
N PHE A 109 4.44 -0.63 7.33
CA PHE A 109 5.47 -0.83 6.31
C PHE A 109 5.51 0.34 5.33
N THR A 110 4.36 0.78 4.80
CA THR A 110 4.33 1.96 3.92
C THR A 110 4.86 3.21 4.63
N ARG A 111 4.52 3.41 5.91
CA ARG A 111 5.08 4.52 6.68
C ARG A 111 6.60 4.42 6.81
N SER A 112 7.12 3.24 7.18
CA SER A 112 8.55 3.00 7.33
C SER A 112 9.31 3.18 6.01
N ASP A 113 8.75 2.70 4.90
CA ASP A 113 9.33 2.84 3.56
C ASP A 113 9.36 4.31 3.16
N MET A 114 8.26 5.03 3.37
CA MET A 114 8.18 6.47 3.11
C MET A 114 9.21 7.25 3.92
N ASP A 115 9.33 6.98 5.23
CA ASP A 115 10.33 7.62 6.08
C ASP A 115 11.75 7.32 5.58
N THR A 116 12.03 6.09 5.17
CA THR A 116 13.34 5.69 4.64
C THR A 116 13.68 6.46 3.35
N LEU A 117 12.75 6.47 2.39
CA LEU A 117 12.92 7.14 1.10
C LEU A 117 13.07 8.66 1.28
N LEU A 118 12.21 9.27 2.10
CA LEU A 118 12.24 10.70 2.37
C LEU A 118 13.53 11.10 3.09
N ASN A 119 13.98 10.33 4.07
CA ASN A 119 15.24 10.60 4.75
C ASN A 119 16.43 10.54 3.78
N MET A 120 16.45 9.60 2.84
CA MET A 120 17.50 9.52 1.82
C MET A 120 17.45 10.74 0.89
N GLU A 121 16.28 11.09 0.37
CA GLU A 121 16.10 12.26 -0.51
C GLU A 121 16.50 13.55 0.20
N MET A 122 16.05 13.76 1.44
CA MET A 122 16.40 14.93 2.24
C MET A 122 17.91 15.02 2.47
N LYS A 123 18.58 13.91 2.80
CA LYS A 123 20.04 13.90 2.93
C LYS A 123 20.74 14.28 1.63
N LEU A 124 20.26 13.81 0.47
CA LEU A 124 20.81 14.18 -0.83
C LEU A 124 20.64 15.68 -1.12
N ARG A 125 19.48 16.26 -0.81
CA ARG A 125 19.23 17.71 -0.98
C ARG A 125 20.06 18.59 -0.07
N LEU A 126 20.50 18.05 1.08
CA LEU A 126 21.26 18.77 2.09
C LEU A 126 22.78 18.59 1.95
N LEU A 127 23.27 17.87 0.93
CA LEU A 127 24.70 17.64 0.72
C LEU A 127 25.50 18.95 0.64
N ASP A 128 25.00 19.93 -0.11
CA ASP A 128 25.67 21.23 -0.26
C ASP A 128 25.61 22.12 0.99
N LEU A 129 24.81 21.71 1.99
CA LEU A 129 24.66 22.41 3.27
C LEU A 129 25.44 21.73 4.40
N GLU A 130 26.34 20.80 4.07
CA GLU A 130 27.18 20.13 5.07
C GLU A 130 28.03 21.17 5.83
N ASN A 131 27.96 21.14 7.16
CA ASN A 131 28.59 22.10 8.08
C ASN A 131 28.05 23.55 8.01
N ILE A 132 26.98 23.82 7.26
CA ILE A 132 26.28 25.11 7.25
C ILE A 132 25.21 25.11 8.35
N GLN A 133 25.16 26.18 9.15
CA GLN A 133 24.10 26.36 10.15
C GLN A 133 22.77 26.63 9.45
N ILE A 134 21.80 25.74 9.64
CA ILE A 134 20.44 25.92 9.12
C ILE A 134 19.70 26.86 10.08
N PRO A 135 19.15 28.00 9.61
CA PRO A 135 18.43 28.92 10.47
C PRO A 135 17.09 28.33 10.90
N ASP A 136 16.74 28.48 12.19
CA ASP A 136 15.45 28.01 12.74
C ASP A 136 14.24 28.77 12.20
N VAL A 137 14.46 30.01 11.74
CA VAL A 137 13.43 30.87 11.16
C VAL A 137 13.80 31.25 9.73
N PRO A 138 12.81 31.36 8.82
CA PRO A 138 13.06 31.83 7.47
C PRO A 138 13.76 33.21 7.48
N PRO A 139 14.90 33.38 6.78
CA PRO A 139 15.55 34.67 6.65
C PRO A 139 14.61 35.72 6.02
N PRO A 140 14.68 37.00 6.42
CA PRO A 140 13.84 38.04 5.83
C PRO A 140 14.14 38.19 4.34
N ILE A 141 13.10 38.14 3.52
CA ILE A 141 13.21 38.39 2.08
C ILE A 141 13.48 39.89 1.89
N PRO A 142 14.61 40.30 1.26
CA PRO A 142 14.90 41.71 1.04
C PRO A 142 13.90 42.33 0.06
N LYS A 143 13.75 43.66 0.10
CA LYS A 143 13.01 44.38 -0.95
C LYS A 143 13.70 44.14 -2.30
N GLU A 144 12.89 44.16 -3.35
CA GLU A 144 13.41 44.06 -4.72
C GLU A 144 14.44 45.17 -5.01
N PRO A 145 15.44 44.89 -5.87
CA PRO A 145 16.38 45.91 -6.32
C PRO A 145 15.66 47.08 -7.00
N SER A 146 16.24 48.27 -6.91
CA SER A 146 15.67 49.49 -7.53
C SER A 146 15.75 49.50 -9.07
N ASN A 147 16.54 48.61 -9.66
CA ASN A 147 16.68 48.43 -11.11
C ASN A 147 17.08 46.98 -11.42
N TYR A 148 17.08 46.62 -12.70
CA TYR A 148 17.46 45.30 -13.20
C TYR A 148 18.67 45.39 -14.15
N ASP A 149 19.56 46.36 -13.92
CA ASP A 149 20.78 46.54 -14.71
C ASP A 149 21.84 45.55 -14.21
N PHE A 150 21.75 44.30 -14.68
CA PHE A 150 22.63 43.22 -14.23
C PHE A 150 24.08 43.44 -14.67
N VAL A 151 25.03 43.12 -13.78
CA VAL A 151 26.47 43.23 -14.03
C VAL A 151 26.98 42.17 -15.02
N TYR A 152 26.27 41.04 -15.11
CA TYR A 152 26.61 39.91 -15.96
C TYR A 152 25.42 39.54 -16.82
N ASP A 153 25.69 39.20 -18.08
CA ASP A 153 24.69 38.58 -18.95
C ASP A 153 24.45 37.13 -18.50
N CYS A 154 23.20 36.67 -18.60
CA CYS A 154 22.89 35.26 -18.48
C CYS A 154 23.15 34.55 -19.82
N ASN A 155 23.60 33.28 -19.76
CA ASN A 155 23.67 32.40 -20.92
C ASN A 155 22.30 31.81 -21.26
#